data_AF-A0AAV4F467-F1
#
_entry.id   AF-A0AAV4F467-F1
#
_cell.length_a   1.000
_cell.length_b   1.000
_cell.length_c   1.000
_cell.angle_alpha   90.00
_cell.angle_beta   90.00
_cell.angle_gamma   90.00
#
_symmetry.space_group_name_H-M   'P 1'
#
loop_
_entity.id
_entity.type
_entity.pdbx_description
1 polymer ?
#
loop_
_entity_poly.entity_id
_entity_poly.type
_entity_poly.pdbx_seq_one_letter_code
_entity_poly.pdbx_strand_id
1 'polypeptide(L)'
;MSRTKDTSSAMTALLVLSWLASSLLYACAGSVNSKCGNVSRPVPLLLTPYLDACKAETARCLSQVELPSMFGDGAKKGGSQKLPDLKSHAGFLTTNRTLGNHLFFWHFASPDNADAPLLLWLNGGPAVSSMLGLFWEHGPLEIDKEKYGTGNFGPHQYSWVGPFSVVYVDNPVGTGYSYSESGEGGYRLTQEEYTDDLYEFVLQFLELFPEYRTRGLFLGGQSYAGKYVPALGYRIHVNEANSKPGDSSIRKGGTCHENKQYSAGSISKLLGVNLKGIVLGGPYYDPETESVAFFDYLYSMGVISHFDTRRHKAKVKEMYQNFTLGIAAKANFSTLFTDLVLLNELPLPSLDNYVTGKDADYKAVGLVMTTTRMRKALHVGNKQSYFESNDELSELYGPDVLVSTKSKMATLMDHYKVLIYNGDYDIVVSSVMIEAALLTTPWKGQAEYNTTSRKMWGKQQNVKGFFTQTRDFCRVVVHGAGHQTPHDKPRECLEMITAFLERGCVYNGAPPEN
;
A
#
# COMPACT_ATOMS: atom_id res chain seq x y z
N MET A 1 -59.60 -0.09 -50.00
CA MET A 1 -58.87 -1.35 -49.71
C MET A 1 -57.65 -1.01 -48.86
N SER A 2 -57.78 -1.16 -47.55
CA SER A 2 -56.69 -0.99 -46.58
C SER A 2 -55.92 -2.30 -46.46
N ARG A 3 -54.59 -2.21 -46.34
CA ARG A 3 -53.77 -3.21 -45.68
C ARG A 3 -52.73 -2.49 -44.83
N THR A 4 -53.10 -2.33 -43.56
CA THR A 4 -52.20 -2.15 -42.42
C THR A 4 -51.28 -3.36 -42.31
N LYS A 5 -49.96 -3.14 -42.18
CA LYS A 5 -48.98 -4.17 -41.83
C LYS A 5 -48.58 -3.98 -40.37
N ASP A 6 -48.69 -5.09 -39.65
CA ASP A 6 -48.48 -5.30 -38.24
C ASP A 6 -47.10 -4.86 -37.73
N THR A 7 -47.11 -3.91 -36.79
CA THR A 7 -46.05 -3.71 -35.81
C THR A 7 -46.44 -4.45 -34.52
N SER A 8 -46.35 -5.78 -34.50
CA SER A 8 -46.64 -6.55 -33.27
C SER A 8 -45.59 -7.63 -32.92
N SER A 9 -44.58 -7.85 -33.76
CA SER A 9 -43.57 -8.90 -33.50
C SER A 9 -42.29 -8.41 -32.78
N ALA A 10 -42.03 -7.09 -32.73
CA ALA A 10 -40.80 -6.54 -32.15
C ALA A 10 -40.93 -6.16 -30.66
N MET A 11 -42.15 -5.93 -30.14
CA MET A 11 -42.36 -5.52 -28.75
C MET A 11 -42.50 -6.69 -27.77
N THR A 12 -42.81 -7.89 -28.25
CA THR A 12 -42.94 -9.12 -27.43
C THR A 12 -41.59 -9.79 -27.17
N ALA A 13 -40.56 -9.56 -28.00
CA ALA A 13 -39.22 -10.10 -27.79
C ALA A 13 -38.43 -9.33 -26.71
N LEU A 14 -38.65 -8.03 -26.54
CA LEU A 14 -37.99 -7.20 -25.53
C LEU A 14 -38.56 -7.37 -24.11
N LEU A 15 -39.84 -7.77 -23.98
CA LEU A 15 -40.47 -8.00 -22.67
C LEU A 15 -40.10 -9.37 -22.07
N VAL A 16 -39.88 -10.41 -22.89
CA VAL A 16 -39.52 -11.77 -22.40
C VAL A 16 -38.06 -11.86 -21.95
N LEU A 17 -37.15 -11.10 -22.54
CA LEU A 17 -35.74 -10.99 -22.09
C LEU A 17 -35.61 -10.23 -20.76
N SER A 18 -36.52 -9.29 -20.45
CA SER A 18 -36.53 -8.57 -19.16
C SER A 18 -37.05 -9.42 -17.99
N TRP A 19 -37.86 -10.44 -18.27
CA TRP A 19 -38.42 -11.35 -17.25
C TRP A 19 -37.51 -12.55 -16.94
N LEU A 20 -36.71 -13.03 -17.90
CA LEU A 20 -35.72 -14.09 -17.66
C LEU A 20 -34.45 -13.58 -16.96
N ALA A 21 -34.07 -12.31 -17.14
CA ALA A 21 -32.98 -11.69 -16.39
C ALA A 21 -33.36 -11.38 -14.92
N SER A 22 -34.65 -11.15 -14.64
CA SER A 22 -35.13 -10.83 -13.28
C SER A 22 -35.46 -12.08 -12.44
N SER A 23 -35.73 -13.23 -13.08
CA SER A 23 -36.09 -14.48 -12.40
C SER A 23 -34.89 -15.39 -12.06
N LEU A 24 -33.70 -15.12 -12.61
CA LEU A 24 -32.43 -15.69 -12.13
C LEU A 24 -31.83 -14.93 -10.91
N LEU A 25 -32.43 -13.79 -10.53
CA LEU A 25 -32.02 -12.96 -9.39
C LEU A 25 -32.96 -13.06 -8.17
N TYR A 26 -34.06 -13.82 -8.26
CA TYR A 26 -35.04 -13.96 -7.17
C TYR A 26 -35.53 -15.40 -7.00
N ALA A 27 -34.60 -16.31 -6.68
CA ALA A 27 -34.92 -17.62 -6.14
C ALA A 27 -33.74 -18.15 -5.28
N CYS A 28 -33.45 -17.44 -4.19
CA CYS A 28 -32.69 -17.96 -3.03
C CYS A 28 -32.88 -17.00 -1.83
N ALA A 29 -34.14 -16.68 -1.49
CA ALA A 29 -34.47 -16.26 -0.13
C ALA A 29 -34.75 -17.54 0.68
N GLY A 30 -33.69 -18.29 0.96
CA GLY A 30 -33.73 -19.55 1.71
C GLY A 30 -32.44 -19.71 2.48
N SER A 31 -32.53 -19.67 3.81
CA SER A 31 -31.49 -19.90 4.83
C SER A 31 -30.10 -19.31 4.53
N VAL A 32 -29.64 -18.37 5.35
CA VAL A 32 -28.22 -18.01 5.47
C VAL A 32 -27.45 -19.26 5.93
N ASN A 33 -27.06 -20.08 4.97
CA ASN A 33 -26.21 -21.25 5.12
C ASN A 33 -25.32 -21.41 3.86
N SER A 34 -24.97 -20.28 3.22
CA SER A 34 -23.86 -20.23 2.27
C SER A 34 -22.56 -20.26 3.05
N LYS A 35 -21.75 -21.32 2.90
CA LYS A 35 -20.43 -21.41 3.55
C LYS A 35 -19.60 -20.18 3.16
N CYS A 36 -19.32 -19.30 4.13
CA CYS A 36 -18.39 -18.17 3.97
C CYS A 36 -17.04 -18.68 3.42
N GLY A 37 -16.35 -17.85 2.64
CA GLY A 37 -14.95 -18.06 2.21
C GLY A 37 -14.60 -19.28 1.33
N ASN A 38 -15.51 -20.25 1.11
CA ASN A 38 -15.13 -21.54 0.50
C ASN A 38 -15.86 -21.88 -0.80
N VAL A 39 -16.15 -20.85 -1.60
CA VAL A 39 -16.77 -21.02 -2.92
C VAL A 39 -15.70 -20.78 -3.97
N SER A 40 -15.37 -21.81 -4.75
CA SER A 40 -14.52 -21.62 -5.94
C SER A 40 -15.26 -20.71 -6.92
N ARG A 41 -14.65 -19.58 -7.29
CA ARG A 41 -15.27 -18.61 -8.21
C ARG A 41 -14.55 -18.64 -9.56
N PRO A 42 -15.28 -18.76 -10.68
CA PRO A 42 -14.65 -18.64 -12.00
C PRO A 42 -14.19 -17.21 -12.29
N VAL A 43 -14.83 -16.22 -11.66
CA VAL A 43 -14.60 -14.78 -11.83
C VAL A 43 -14.13 -14.13 -10.52
N PRO A 44 -13.42 -12.98 -10.58
CA PRO A 44 -13.04 -12.22 -9.39
C PRO A 44 -14.24 -11.85 -8.50
N LEU A 45 -14.05 -11.88 -7.18
CA LEU A 45 -15.06 -11.43 -6.21
C LEU A 45 -15.02 -9.90 -6.07
N LEU A 46 -15.91 -9.24 -6.79
CA LEU A 46 -16.19 -7.81 -6.58
C LEU A 46 -17.10 -7.64 -5.37
N LEU A 47 -16.65 -6.89 -4.37
CA LEU A 47 -17.39 -6.65 -3.12
C LEU A 47 -18.29 -5.41 -3.21
N THR A 48 -17.92 -4.43 -4.04
CA THR A 48 -18.67 -3.18 -4.23
C THR A 48 -20.15 -3.39 -4.59
N PRO A 49 -20.53 -4.34 -5.46
CA PRO A 49 -21.95 -4.60 -5.72
C PRO A 49 -22.76 -5.01 -4.49
N TYR A 50 -22.12 -5.66 -3.50
CA TYR A 50 -22.77 -6.00 -2.24
C TYR A 50 -22.87 -4.79 -1.31
N LEU A 51 -21.84 -3.93 -1.28
CA LEU A 51 -21.88 -2.67 -0.53
C LEU A 51 -22.96 -1.74 -1.09
N ASP A 52 -23.02 -1.56 -2.42
CA ASP A 52 -24.07 -0.81 -3.13
C ASP A 52 -25.48 -1.34 -2.81
N ALA A 53 -25.60 -2.66 -2.58
CA ALA A 53 -26.84 -3.32 -2.19
C ALA A 53 -27.09 -3.34 -0.67
N CYS A 54 -26.30 -2.64 0.14
CA CYS A 54 -26.38 -2.59 1.60
C CYS A 54 -26.21 -3.97 2.26
N LYS A 55 -25.38 -4.84 1.67
CA LYS A 55 -25.12 -6.21 2.13
C LYS A 55 -23.67 -6.37 2.60
N ALA A 56 -23.19 -5.43 3.42
CA ALA A 56 -21.80 -5.43 3.92
C ALA A 56 -21.43 -6.72 4.69
N GLU A 57 -22.35 -7.26 5.50
CA GLU A 57 -22.11 -8.53 6.21
C GLU A 57 -21.93 -9.71 5.23
N THR A 58 -22.72 -9.73 4.14
CA THR A 58 -22.56 -10.73 3.08
C THR A 58 -21.24 -10.55 2.37
N ALA A 59 -20.88 -9.31 1.99
CA ALA A 59 -19.60 -9.00 1.36
C ALA A 59 -18.43 -9.49 2.22
N ARG A 60 -18.49 -9.24 3.54
CA ARG A 60 -17.48 -9.66 4.51
C ARG A 60 -17.40 -11.17 4.68
N CYS A 61 -18.53 -11.86 4.76
CA CYS A 61 -18.57 -13.33 4.78
C CYS A 61 -17.98 -13.94 3.50
N LEU A 62 -18.28 -13.35 2.33
CA LEU A 62 -17.78 -13.86 1.05
C LEU A 62 -16.28 -13.59 0.84
N SER A 63 -15.74 -12.53 1.43
CA SER A 63 -14.32 -12.17 1.32
C SER A 63 -13.40 -12.97 2.24
N GLN A 64 -13.93 -13.72 3.20
CA GLN A 64 -13.13 -14.50 4.14
C GLN A 64 -12.17 -15.45 3.39
N VAL A 65 -10.90 -15.45 3.80
CA VAL A 65 -9.86 -16.30 3.21
C VAL A 65 -9.66 -17.51 4.10
N GLU A 66 -9.90 -18.70 3.53
CA GLU A 66 -9.45 -19.95 4.12
C GLU A 66 -8.06 -20.26 3.56
N LEU A 67 -7.02 -19.98 4.35
CA LEU A 67 -5.67 -20.39 3.98
C LEU A 67 -5.66 -21.93 3.83
N PRO A 68 -5.23 -22.47 2.67
CA PRO A 68 -5.18 -23.91 2.45
C PRO A 68 -4.39 -24.61 3.56
N SER A 69 -4.63 -25.90 3.84
CA SER A 69 -3.76 -26.66 4.75
C SER A 69 -2.31 -26.59 4.26
N MET A 70 -1.50 -25.79 4.94
CA MET A 70 -0.26 -25.18 4.45
C MET A 70 0.98 -26.06 4.54
N PHE A 71 0.82 -27.36 4.43
CA PHE A 71 1.96 -28.26 4.39
C PHE A 71 1.77 -29.11 3.16
N GLY A 72 2.66 -28.97 2.17
CA GLY A 72 2.61 -29.77 0.95
C GLY A 72 2.40 -31.26 1.30
N ASP A 73 1.86 -32.02 0.35
CA ASP A 73 1.43 -33.42 0.48
C ASP A 73 2.48 -34.43 1.02
N GLY A 74 3.61 -33.98 1.58
CA GLY A 74 4.66 -34.75 2.22
C GLY A 74 5.04 -34.35 3.66
N ALA A 75 4.33 -33.44 4.35
CA ALA A 75 4.64 -33.15 5.75
C ALA A 75 4.22 -34.31 6.67
N LYS A 76 5.18 -35.20 6.92
CA LYS A 76 5.09 -36.21 7.99
C LYS A 76 4.64 -35.53 9.29
N LYS A 77 3.64 -36.13 9.92
CA LYS A 77 3.23 -35.90 11.32
C LYS A 77 4.48 -35.84 12.21
N GLY A 78 4.93 -34.66 12.59
CA GLY A 78 6.15 -34.56 13.41
C GLY A 78 6.68 -33.16 13.72
N GLY A 79 6.17 -32.10 13.09
CA GLY A 79 6.64 -30.74 13.40
C GLY A 79 5.84 -29.67 12.67
N SER A 80 4.52 -29.62 12.85
CA SER A 80 3.70 -28.54 12.26
C SER A 80 3.57 -27.41 13.28
N GLN A 81 4.33 -26.33 13.09
CA GLN A 81 4.02 -25.05 13.73
C GLN A 81 2.62 -24.66 13.24
N LYS A 82 1.63 -24.73 14.12
CA LYS A 82 0.25 -24.35 13.80
C LYS A 82 0.28 -22.85 13.45
N LEU A 83 -0.21 -22.47 12.26
CA LEU A 83 -0.46 -21.07 11.95
C LEU A 83 -1.32 -20.48 13.09
N PRO A 84 -1.04 -19.23 13.53
CA PRO A 84 -1.97 -18.51 14.39
C PRO A 84 -3.36 -18.52 13.73
N ASP A 85 -4.43 -18.38 14.52
CA ASP A 85 -5.79 -18.23 13.97
C ASP A 85 -5.92 -16.87 13.26
N LEU A 86 -5.34 -16.77 12.06
CA LEU A 86 -5.22 -15.56 11.26
C LEU A 86 -6.53 -15.34 10.50
N LYS A 87 -7.39 -14.52 11.08
CA LYS A 87 -8.60 -14.03 10.40
C LYS A 87 -8.20 -13.06 9.29
N SER A 88 -8.48 -13.44 8.06
CA SER A 88 -8.14 -12.63 6.88
C SER A 88 -9.24 -12.60 5.84
N HIS A 89 -9.25 -11.53 5.05
CA HIS A 89 -10.24 -11.25 4.02
C HIS A 89 -9.57 -10.72 2.76
N ALA A 90 -10.01 -11.16 1.58
CA ALA A 90 -9.50 -10.72 0.29
C ALA A 90 -10.62 -10.58 -0.74
N GLY A 91 -10.37 -9.75 -1.74
CA GLY A 91 -11.30 -9.50 -2.83
C GLY A 91 -11.00 -8.16 -3.49
N PHE A 92 -11.97 -7.66 -4.26
CA PHE A 92 -11.82 -6.43 -5.03
C PHE A 92 -12.84 -5.39 -4.61
N LEU A 93 -12.39 -4.14 -4.56
CA LEU A 93 -13.25 -2.97 -4.46
C LEU A 93 -13.16 -2.18 -5.76
N THR A 94 -14.32 -1.92 -6.38
CA THR A 94 -14.47 -1.09 -7.57
C THR A 94 -14.31 0.38 -7.18
N THR A 95 -13.16 0.96 -7.49
CA THR A 95 -12.77 2.34 -7.14
C THR A 95 -13.16 3.35 -8.21
N ASN A 96 -13.30 2.93 -9.46
CA ASN A 96 -13.88 3.74 -10.51
C ASN A 96 -14.88 2.93 -11.34
N ARG A 97 -16.18 3.27 -11.23
CA ARG A 97 -17.26 2.56 -11.94
C ARG A 97 -17.30 2.86 -13.44
N THR A 98 -16.82 4.03 -13.87
CA THR A 98 -16.81 4.43 -15.28
C THR A 98 -15.70 3.71 -16.06
N LEU A 99 -14.51 3.63 -15.47
CA LEU A 99 -13.38 2.92 -16.05
C LEU A 99 -13.44 1.41 -15.77
N GLY A 100 -14.24 1.00 -14.78
CA GLY A 100 -14.24 -0.37 -14.28
C GLY A 100 -12.94 -0.71 -13.59
N ASN A 101 -12.39 0.21 -12.79
CA ASN A 101 -11.17 0.00 -12.02
C ASN A 101 -11.50 -0.73 -10.71
N HIS A 102 -10.75 -1.79 -10.44
CA HIS A 102 -10.91 -2.66 -9.29
C HIS A 102 -9.56 -2.82 -8.58
N LEU A 103 -9.46 -2.37 -7.33
CA LEU A 103 -8.28 -2.61 -6.50
C LEU A 103 -8.46 -3.90 -5.69
N PHE A 104 -7.46 -4.77 -5.78
CA PHE A 104 -7.32 -5.96 -4.95
C PHE A 104 -6.75 -5.60 -3.57
N PHE A 105 -7.24 -6.29 -2.54
CA PHE A 105 -6.66 -6.22 -1.21
C PHE A 105 -6.58 -7.58 -0.54
N TRP A 106 -5.68 -7.68 0.44
CA TRP A 106 -5.66 -8.73 1.44
C TRP A 106 -5.49 -8.14 2.84
N HIS A 107 -6.52 -8.29 3.65
CA HIS A 107 -6.60 -7.81 5.03
C HIS A 107 -6.38 -8.94 6.03
N PHE A 108 -5.64 -8.64 7.10
CA PHE A 108 -5.42 -9.48 8.26
C PHE A 108 -5.80 -8.71 9.52
N ALA A 109 -6.70 -9.28 10.32
CA ALA A 109 -6.98 -8.75 11.65
C ALA A 109 -5.84 -9.08 12.61
N SER A 110 -5.55 -8.19 13.55
CA SER A 110 -4.65 -8.52 14.67
C SER A 110 -5.22 -9.72 15.44
N PRO A 111 -4.45 -10.80 15.63
CA PRO A 111 -4.91 -11.98 16.35
C PRO A 111 -5.07 -11.73 17.85
N ASP A 112 -4.23 -10.88 18.42
CA ASP A 112 -4.07 -10.73 19.88
C ASP A 112 -4.62 -9.41 20.42
N ASN A 113 -4.96 -8.45 19.55
CA ASN A 113 -5.48 -7.15 19.95
C ASN A 113 -6.70 -6.75 19.12
N ALA A 114 -7.88 -6.94 19.72
CA ALA A 114 -9.14 -6.57 19.11
C ALA A 114 -9.28 -5.06 18.86
N ASP A 115 -8.53 -4.20 19.54
CA ASP A 115 -8.56 -2.74 19.35
C ASP A 115 -7.38 -2.21 18.52
N ALA A 116 -6.59 -3.11 17.92
CA ALA A 116 -5.42 -2.73 17.13
C ALA A 116 -5.80 -1.73 16.01
N PRO A 117 -5.02 -0.65 15.82
CA PRO A 117 -5.23 0.27 14.71
C PRO A 117 -5.12 -0.46 13.37
N LEU A 118 -5.73 0.12 12.34
CA LEU A 118 -5.60 -0.34 10.96
C LEU A 118 -4.36 0.28 10.33
N LEU A 119 -3.51 -0.52 9.72
CA LEU A 119 -2.46 -0.07 8.80
C LEU A 119 -2.86 -0.44 7.38
N LEU A 120 -3.03 0.55 6.50
CA LEU A 120 -3.08 0.33 5.06
C LEU A 120 -1.65 0.36 4.53
N TRP A 121 -1.17 -0.71 3.91
CA TRP A 121 0.20 -0.82 3.39
C TRP A 121 0.25 -0.79 1.87
N LEU A 122 1.17 0.02 1.33
CA LEU A 122 1.44 0.19 -0.10
C LEU A 122 2.93 -0.05 -0.39
N ASN A 123 3.26 -1.03 -1.22
CA ASN A 123 4.58 -1.08 -1.84
C ASN A 123 4.71 -0.01 -2.95
N GLY A 124 5.96 0.28 -3.33
CA GLY A 124 6.30 1.35 -4.25
C GLY A 124 6.43 0.89 -5.70
N GLY A 125 7.65 0.96 -6.22
CA GLY A 125 7.99 0.74 -7.62
C GLY A 125 8.19 2.05 -8.39
N PRO A 126 7.20 2.56 -9.16
CA PRO A 126 5.75 2.29 -9.06
C PRO A 126 5.33 0.90 -9.56
N ALA A 127 4.07 0.54 -9.31
CA ALA A 127 3.44 -0.70 -9.78
C ALA A 127 4.08 -2.03 -9.30
N VAL A 128 4.63 -2.03 -8.09
CA VAL A 128 5.00 -3.27 -7.37
C VAL A 128 3.84 -3.70 -6.45
N SER A 129 3.50 -4.99 -6.49
CA SER A 129 2.43 -5.54 -5.64
C SER A 129 2.73 -5.42 -4.15
N SER A 130 1.72 -5.06 -3.36
CA SER A 130 1.83 -5.01 -1.90
C SER A 130 1.88 -6.38 -1.24
N MET A 131 1.74 -7.46 -2.02
CA MET A 131 2.03 -8.81 -1.56
C MET A 131 3.53 -9.01 -1.30
N LEU A 132 4.40 -8.14 -1.83
CA LEU A 132 5.81 -8.10 -1.45
C LEU A 132 5.95 -7.74 0.04
N GLY A 133 5.32 -6.67 0.49
CA GLY A 133 5.30 -6.29 1.91
C GLY A 133 4.68 -7.36 2.82
N LEU A 134 3.72 -8.13 2.29
CA LEU A 134 3.10 -9.25 2.99
C LEU A 134 4.09 -10.41 3.16
N PHE A 135 4.63 -10.96 2.06
CA PHE A 135 5.39 -12.21 2.08
C PHE A 135 6.89 -12.06 2.31
N TRP A 136 7.45 -10.90 2.02
CA TRP A 136 8.89 -10.67 2.02
C TRP A 136 9.34 -9.79 3.17
N GLU A 137 8.52 -8.83 3.60
CA GLU A 137 8.91 -7.83 4.58
C GLU A 137 8.35 -8.14 5.98
N HIS A 138 7.08 -7.84 6.22
CA HIS A 138 6.54 -7.73 7.58
C HIS A 138 5.12 -8.29 7.74
N GLY A 139 4.56 -8.95 6.73
CA GLY A 139 3.29 -9.64 6.87
C GLY A 139 3.37 -10.85 7.78
N PRO A 140 2.23 -11.51 8.03
CA PRO A 140 2.13 -12.63 8.95
C PRO A 140 2.60 -13.95 8.32
N LEU A 141 2.99 -13.91 7.05
CA LEU A 141 3.38 -15.05 6.24
C LEU A 141 4.74 -14.77 5.61
N GLU A 142 5.60 -15.77 5.53
CA GLU A 142 6.88 -15.69 4.82
C GLU A 142 7.05 -16.87 3.87
N ILE A 143 7.76 -16.66 2.77
CA ILE A 143 8.06 -17.72 1.81
C ILE A 143 9.10 -18.68 2.42
N ASP A 144 8.86 -19.97 2.26
CA ASP A 144 9.77 -21.00 2.77
C ASP A 144 11.13 -20.91 2.08
N LYS A 145 12.17 -20.53 2.85
CA LYS A 145 13.51 -20.29 2.34
C LYS A 145 14.20 -21.54 1.77
N GLU A 146 13.81 -22.71 2.25
CA GLU A 146 14.37 -23.99 1.77
C GLU A 146 13.64 -24.51 0.54
N LYS A 147 12.48 -23.93 0.21
CA LYS A 147 11.63 -24.35 -0.90
C LYS A 147 11.22 -23.20 -1.81
N TYR A 148 12.06 -22.17 -1.93
CA TYR A 148 11.91 -21.15 -2.96
C TYR A 148 11.71 -21.83 -4.32
N GLY A 149 10.67 -21.44 -5.05
CA GLY A 149 10.28 -22.11 -6.30
C GLY A 149 9.19 -23.19 -6.18
N THR A 150 8.67 -23.47 -4.99
CA THR A 150 7.53 -24.41 -4.80
C THR A 150 6.18 -23.73 -4.52
N GLY A 151 6.18 -22.40 -4.36
CA GLY A 151 5.00 -21.62 -3.97
C GLY A 151 4.52 -21.90 -2.54
N ASN A 152 5.37 -22.51 -1.69
CA ASN A 152 5.10 -22.76 -0.27
C ASN A 152 5.49 -21.57 0.60
N PHE A 153 4.69 -21.31 1.63
CA PHE A 153 4.89 -20.26 2.62
C PHE A 153 4.44 -20.75 4.00
N GLY A 154 4.90 -20.08 5.05
CA GLY A 154 4.64 -20.40 6.45
C GLY A 154 4.44 -19.14 7.29
N PRO A 155 4.26 -19.27 8.62
CA PRO A 155 4.10 -18.13 9.52
C PRO A 155 5.41 -17.32 9.63
N HIS A 156 5.29 -15.99 9.62
CA HIS A 156 6.41 -15.08 9.88
C HIS A 156 6.39 -14.60 11.33
N GLN A 157 7.48 -14.84 12.07
CA GLN A 157 7.54 -14.53 13.51
C GLN A 157 7.51 -13.03 13.82
N TYR A 158 8.06 -12.19 12.94
CA TYR A 158 8.22 -10.75 13.18
C TYR A 158 7.22 -9.92 12.38
N SER A 159 5.94 -10.28 12.50
CA SER A 159 4.88 -9.62 11.75
C SER A 159 4.43 -8.30 12.38
N TRP A 160 4.08 -7.34 11.54
CA TRP A 160 3.36 -6.13 11.95
C TRP A 160 1.85 -6.38 12.14
N VAL A 161 1.34 -7.53 11.67
CA VAL A 161 0.03 -8.04 12.09
C VAL A 161 0.14 -8.52 13.54
N GLY A 162 -0.61 -7.90 14.43
CA GLY A 162 -0.42 -7.99 15.88
C GLY A 162 -0.46 -6.58 16.48
N PRO A 163 0.63 -5.79 16.38
CA PRO A 163 0.58 -4.36 16.69
C PRO A 163 -0.49 -3.62 15.88
N PHE A 164 -0.67 -4.01 14.61
CA PHE A 164 -1.73 -3.53 13.73
C PHE A 164 -2.67 -4.68 13.31
N SER A 165 -3.88 -4.31 12.90
CA SER A 165 -4.54 -5.02 11.80
C SER A 165 -4.05 -4.41 10.49
N VAL A 166 -3.69 -5.21 9.48
CA VAL A 166 -3.04 -4.70 8.26
C VAL A 166 -3.86 -5.04 7.03
N VAL A 167 -4.04 -4.08 6.12
CA VAL A 167 -4.56 -4.31 4.77
C VAL A 167 -3.51 -3.97 3.74
N TYR A 168 -3.13 -4.95 2.94
CA TYR A 168 -2.22 -4.80 1.81
C TYR A 168 -3.03 -4.54 0.56
N VAL A 169 -2.71 -3.48 -0.19
CA VAL A 169 -3.50 -3.06 -1.36
C VAL A 169 -2.60 -3.04 -2.59
N ASP A 170 -2.97 -3.77 -3.64
CA ASP A 170 -2.25 -3.71 -4.91
C ASP A 170 -2.61 -2.41 -5.63
N ASN A 171 -1.66 -1.47 -5.66
CA ASN A 171 -1.84 -0.12 -6.19
C ASN A 171 -0.64 0.27 -7.05
N PRO A 172 -0.84 0.98 -8.18
CA PRO A 172 -2.11 1.40 -8.80
C PRO A 172 -2.84 0.26 -9.54
N VAL A 173 -3.98 0.58 -10.17
CA VAL A 173 -4.68 -0.32 -11.11
C VAL A 173 -3.72 -0.83 -12.19
N GLY A 174 -3.68 -2.14 -12.42
CA GLY A 174 -2.69 -2.82 -13.27
C GLY A 174 -1.57 -3.50 -12.49
N THR A 175 -1.47 -3.25 -11.18
CA THR A 175 -0.47 -3.86 -10.28
C THR A 175 -1.02 -5.09 -9.60
N GLY A 176 -0.20 -6.14 -9.40
CA GLY A 176 -0.61 -7.34 -8.70
C GLY A 176 -1.85 -7.95 -9.35
N TYR A 177 -2.94 -8.10 -8.57
CA TYR A 177 -4.23 -8.50 -9.13
C TYR A 177 -5.14 -7.36 -9.59
N SER A 178 -4.88 -6.12 -9.17
CA SER A 178 -5.71 -4.96 -9.48
C SER A 178 -5.78 -4.72 -10.98
N TYR A 179 -6.97 -4.44 -11.49
CA TYR A 179 -7.19 -4.36 -12.94
C TYR A 179 -8.30 -3.38 -13.32
N SER A 180 -8.35 -3.06 -14.60
CA SER A 180 -9.42 -2.26 -15.19
C SER A 180 -10.16 -3.06 -16.27
N GLU A 181 -11.47 -2.95 -16.31
CA GLU A 181 -12.28 -3.43 -17.44
C GLU A 181 -11.98 -2.64 -18.73
N SER A 182 -11.48 -1.41 -18.61
CA SER A 182 -11.02 -0.58 -19.74
C SER A 182 -9.60 -0.91 -20.20
N GLY A 183 -8.96 -1.96 -19.66
CA GLY A 183 -7.56 -2.29 -19.93
C GLY A 183 -6.63 -1.13 -19.56
N GLU A 184 -5.64 -0.85 -20.41
CA GLU A 184 -4.69 0.26 -20.20
C GLU A 184 -5.35 1.63 -20.11
N GLY A 185 -6.53 1.80 -20.73
CA GLY A 185 -7.30 3.05 -20.65
C GLY A 185 -7.82 3.37 -19.23
N GLY A 186 -7.74 2.41 -18.30
CA GLY A 186 -8.07 2.61 -16.90
C GLY A 186 -6.88 2.89 -15.98
N TYR A 187 -5.65 2.91 -16.51
CA TYR A 187 -4.47 3.20 -15.71
C TYR A 187 -4.51 4.61 -15.11
N ARG A 188 -3.98 4.73 -13.90
CA ARG A 188 -3.88 5.98 -13.15
C ARG A 188 -2.42 6.38 -13.13
N LEU A 189 -2.07 7.44 -13.86
CA LEU A 189 -0.67 7.80 -14.13
C LEU A 189 -0.25 9.08 -13.42
N THR A 190 -1.20 9.77 -12.81
CA THR A 190 -0.95 10.99 -12.04
C THR A 190 -1.34 10.81 -10.58
N GLN A 191 -0.72 11.65 -9.75
CA GLN A 191 -1.04 11.72 -8.34
C GLN A 191 -2.52 11.85 -8.00
N GLU A 192 -3.25 12.69 -8.72
CA GLU A 192 -4.67 12.89 -8.44
C GLU A 192 -5.46 11.60 -8.70
N GLU A 193 -5.19 10.94 -9.82
CA GLU A 193 -5.95 9.76 -10.26
C GLU A 193 -5.76 8.55 -9.35
N TYR A 194 -4.52 8.20 -8.98
CA TYR A 194 -4.31 7.07 -8.07
C TYR A 194 -4.76 7.40 -6.65
N THR A 195 -4.70 8.68 -6.25
CA THR A 195 -5.20 9.12 -4.94
C THR A 195 -6.71 9.01 -4.86
N ASP A 196 -7.42 9.32 -5.94
CA ASP A 196 -8.89 9.16 -6.00
C ASP A 196 -9.30 7.70 -5.88
N ASP A 197 -8.62 6.80 -6.59
CA ASP A 197 -8.90 5.36 -6.50
C ASP A 197 -8.59 4.82 -5.08
N LEU A 198 -7.45 5.20 -4.49
CA LEU A 198 -7.10 4.82 -3.12
C LEU A 198 -8.05 5.41 -2.07
N TYR A 199 -8.52 6.63 -2.27
CA TYR A 199 -9.46 7.26 -1.35
C TYR A 199 -10.82 6.55 -1.37
N GLU A 200 -11.34 6.25 -2.56
CA GLU A 200 -12.57 5.46 -2.71
C GLU A 200 -12.42 4.06 -2.10
N PHE A 201 -11.24 3.43 -2.26
CA PHE A 201 -10.92 2.17 -1.59
C PHE A 201 -11.04 2.29 -0.07
N VAL A 202 -10.45 3.32 0.56
CA VAL A 202 -10.53 3.51 2.01
C VAL A 202 -11.97 3.65 2.48
N LEU A 203 -12.80 4.42 1.76
CA LEU A 203 -14.21 4.59 2.11
C LEU A 203 -14.97 3.26 2.09
N GLN A 204 -14.87 2.50 1.00
CA GLN A 204 -15.53 1.21 0.87
C GLN A 204 -14.97 0.16 1.85
N PHE A 205 -13.67 0.20 2.13
CA PHE A 205 -13.05 -0.69 3.11
C PHE A 205 -13.59 -0.43 4.53
N LEU A 206 -13.78 0.83 4.92
CA LEU A 206 -14.39 1.21 6.19
C LEU A 206 -15.91 0.95 6.21
N GLU A 207 -16.56 0.81 5.06
CA GLU A 207 -17.92 0.28 4.97
C GLU A 207 -17.96 -1.22 5.23
N LEU A 208 -17.04 -1.97 4.62
CA LEU A 208 -16.91 -3.41 4.76
C LEU A 208 -16.47 -3.83 6.18
N PHE A 209 -15.62 -3.03 6.82
CA PHE A 209 -15.05 -3.27 8.15
C PHE A 209 -15.26 -2.06 9.08
N PRO A 210 -16.52 -1.81 9.52
CA PRO A 210 -16.89 -0.60 10.26
C PRO A 210 -16.18 -0.43 11.59
N GLU A 211 -15.66 -1.50 12.20
CA GLU A 211 -14.86 -1.42 13.42
C GLU A 211 -13.65 -0.48 13.28
N TYR A 212 -13.04 -0.39 12.09
CA TYR A 212 -11.86 0.44 11.85
C TYR A 212 -12.17 1.93 11.73
N ARG A 213 -13.44 2.35 11.71
CA ARG A 213 -13.81 3.79 11.76
C ARG A 213 -13.48 4.40 13.12
N THR A 214 -13.60 3.59 14.17
CA THR A 214 -13.32 4.03 15.54
C THR A 214 -11.88 3.72 15.95
N ARG A 215 -11.30 2.66 15.39
CA ARG A 215 -9.86 2.38 15.53
C ARG A 215 -9.06 3.41 14.72
N GLY A 216 -7.83 3.69 15.15
CA GLY A 216 -6.98 4.62 14.41
C GLY A 216 -6.59 4.05 13.05
N LEU A 217 -6.66 4.86 11.98
CA LEU A 217 -6.09 4.52 10.67
C LEU A 217 -4.65 5.06 10.59
N PHE A 218 -3.73 4.21 10.17
CA PHE A 218 -2.40 4.56 9.74
C PHE A 218 -2.23 4.22 8.26
N LEU A 219 -1.56 5.10 7.53
CA LEU A 219 -1.17 4.85 6.15
C LEU A 219 0.32 4.53 6.12
N GLY A 220 0.68 3.39 5.56
CA GLY A 220 2.06 2.96 5.45
C GLY A 220 2.45 2.57 4.05
N GLY A 221 3.75 2.59 3.82
CA GLY A 221 4.31 2.10 2.58
C GLY A 221 5.80 2.30 2.47
N GLN A 222 6.33 1.88 1.34
CA GLN A 222 7.77 1.90 1.08
C GLN A 222 8.11 2.51 -0.29
N SER A 223 9.30 3.10 -0.41
CA SER A 223 9.86 3.52 -1.70
C SER A 223 9.00 4.58 -2.39
N TYR A 224 8.52 4.31 -3.62
CA TYR A 224 7.59 5.17 -4.35
C TYR A 224 6.26 5.45 -3.60
N ALA A 225 5.91 4.66 -2.58
CA ALA A 225 4.80 4.99 -1.69
C ALA A 225 5.03 6.29 -0.88
N GLY A 226 6.25 6.83 -0.85
CA GLY A 226 6.53 8.22 -0.47
C GLY A 226 5.76 9.25 -1.29
N LYS A 227 5.22 8.89 -2.46
CA LYS A 227 4.25 9.69 -3.21
C LYS A 227 2.81 9.32 -2.85
N TYR A 228 2.47 8.03 -2.87
CA TYR A 228 1.10 7.55 -2.62
C TYR A 228 0.56 7.93 -1.24
N VAL A 229 1.33 7.68 -0.19
CA VAL A 229 0.89 7.84 1.19
C VAL A 229 0.68 9.31 1.56
N PRO A 230 1.61 10.24 1.27
CA PRO A 230 1.34 11.66 1.50
C PRO A 230 0.18 12.20 0.69
N ALA A 231 0.01 11.74 -0.56
CA ALA A 231 -1.10 12.16 -1.39
C ALA A 231 -2.46 11.72 -0.81
N LEU A 232 -2.59 10.44 -0.45
CA LEU A 232 -3.79 9.90 0.19
C LEU A 232 -4.06 10.52 1.56
N GLY A 233 -3.04 10.64 2.41
CA GLY A 233 -3.16 11.23 3.73
C GLY A 233 -3.63 12.69 3.65
N TYR A 234 -3.08 13.47 2.72
CA TYR A 234 -3.51 14.84 2.50
C TYR A 234 -4.96 14.93 1.99
N ARG A 235 -5.35 14.05 1.05
CA ARG A 235 -6.74 13.95 0.58
C ARG A 235 -7.72 13.69 1.73
N ILE A 236 -7.38 12.75 2.63
CA ILE A 236 -8.16 12.47 3.84
C ILE A 236 -8.20 13.72 4.74
N HIS A 237 -7.04 14.31 5.05
CA HIS A 237 -6.94 15.48 5.92
C HIS A 237 -7.82 16.65 5.45
N VAL A 238 -7.74 17.01 4.16
CA VAL A 238 -8.51 18.13 3.60
C VAL A 238 -10.02 17.84 3.62
N ASN A 239 -10.43 16.61 3.33
CA ASN A 239 -11.85 16.24 3.34
C ASN A 239 -12.42 16.23 4.77
N GLU A 240 -11.66 15.79 5.77
CA GLU A 240 -12.07 15.86 7.17
C GLU A 240 -12.08 17.31 7.69
N ALA A 241 -11.09 18.14 7.35
CA ALA A 241 -11.01 19.54 7.78
C ALA A 241 -12.15 20.41 7.22
N ASN A 242 -12.61 20.13 6.00
CA ASN A 242 -13.73 20.84 5.38
C ASN A 242 -15.10 20.40 5.93
N SER A 243 -15.15 19.42 6.84
CA SER A 243 -16.38 18.97 7.49
C SER A 243 -16.74 19.90 8.66
N LYS A 244 -17.82 20.69 8.52
CA LYS A 244 -18.27 21.64 9.56
C LYS A 244 -18.57 20.94 10.91
N PRO A 245 -18.07 21.45 12.06
CA PRO A 245 -18.45 20.96 13.38
C PRO A 245 -19.92 21.31 13.67
N GLY A 246 -20.76 20.32 14.00
CA GLY A 246 -22.13 20.57 14.51
C GLY A 246 -23.25 19.79 13.83
N ASP A 247 -22.99 19.09 12.73
CA ASP A 247 -23.97 18.20 12.10
C ASP A 247 -24.03 16.85 12.84
N SER A 248 -24.56 16.89 14.06
CA SER A 248 -24.75 15.74 14.94
C SER A 248 -25.85 14.78 14.46
N SER A 249 -26.54 15.11 13.36
CA SER A 249 -27.54 14.23 12.73
C SER A 249 -26.92 12.99 12.05
N ILE A 250 -25.61 13.02 11.79
CA ILE A 250 -24.88 11.96 11.07
C ILE A 250 -24.24 10.92 12.02
N ARG A 251 -24.17 11.19 13.34
CA ARG A 251 -23.40 10.37 14.30
C ARG A 251 -24.15 9.18 14.92
N LYS A 252 -25.36 8.85 14.45
CA LYS A 252 -26.07 7.63 14.89
C LYS A 252 -26.16 6.68 13.70
N GLY A 253 -25.72 5.45 13.93
CA GLY A 253 -25.34 4.50 12.89
C GLY A 253 -26.39 4.24 11.81
N GLY A 254 -25.88 3.86 10.63
CA GLY A 254 -26.66 3.29 9.55
C GLY A 254 -26.01 3.51 8.18
N THR A 255 -24.93 2.81 7.83
CA THR A 255 -24.56 2.70 6.41
C THR A 255 -25.54 1.78 5.70
N CYS A 256 -26.56 2.37 5.06
CA CYS A 256 -27.44 1.80 4.03
C CYS A 256 -28.16 2.92 3.21
N HIS A 257 -27.61 4.13 3.07
CA HIS A 257 -28.41 5.33 2.75
C HIS A 257 -28.95 5.43 1.30
N GLU A 258 -30.22 5.07 1.14
CA GLU A 258 -31.33 5.98 0.78
C GLU A 258 -30.95 7.39 0.27
N ASN A 259 -30.33 7.48 -0.92
CA ASN A 259 -30.72 8.34 -2.04
C ASN A 259 -29.58 8.34 -3.07
N LYS A 260 -29.92 7.98 -4.31
CA LYS A 260 -29.01 8.02 -5.47
C LYS A 260 -28.45 9.44 -5.63
N GLN A 261 -27.13 9.54 -5.82
CA GLN A 261 -26.29 10.75 -5.97
C GLN A 261 -25.72 11.36 -4.69
N TYR A 262 -24.70 10.71 -4.12
CA TYR A 262 -23.72 11.40 -3.29
C TYR A 262 -22.35 11.32 -3.98
N SER A 263 -21.67 12.46 -4.09
CA SER A 263 -20.27 12.50 -4.52
C SER A 263 -19.36 11.94 -3.41
N ALA A 264 -18.15 11.46 -3.76
CA ALA A 264 -17.21 10.86 -2.80
C ALA A 264 -16.94 11.74 -1.55
N GLY A 265 -16.97 13.07 -1.71
CA GLY A 265 -16.83 14.02 -0.58
C GLY A 265 -18.01 14.07 0.40
N SER A 266 -19.19 13.59 0.00
CA SER A 266 -20.35 13.45 0.89
C SER A 266 -20.33 12.11 1.64
N ILE A 267 -19.83 11.04 1.00
CA ILE A 267 -19.71 9.70 1.60
C ILE A 267 -18.64 9.71 2.70
N SER A 268 -17.52 10.39 2.50
CA SER A 268 -16.49 10.51 3.52
C SER A 268 -16.99 11.14 4.82
N LYS A 269 -17.81 12.19 4.72
CA LYS A 269 -18.45 12.85 5.88
C LYS A 269 -19.36 11.90 6.69
N LEU A 270 -20.01 10.94 6.01
CA LEU A 270 -20.88 9.93 6.63
C LEU A 270 -20.08 8.81 7.31
N LEU A 271 -18.93 8.45 6.76
CA LEU A 271 -18.10 7.35 7.26
C LEU A 271 -17.11 7.80 8.35
N GLY A 272 -16.55 9.01 8.24
CA GLY A 272 -15.52 9.56 9.12
C GLY A 272 -14.21 8.78 9.06
N VAL A 273 -13.14 9.36 8.48
CA VAL A 273 -11.83 8.69 8.39
C VAL A 273 -10.93 9.13 9.55
N ASN A 274 -10.74 8.25 10.53
CA ASN A 274 -9.94 8.52 11.73
C ASN A 274 -8.42 8.35 11.51
N LEU A 275 -7.84 9.16 10.63
CA LEU A 275 -6.38 9.16 10.37
C LEU A 275 -5.61 9.55 11.65
N LYS A 276 -4.63 8.73 12.05
CA LYS A 276 -3.78 8.93 13.24
C LYS A 276 -2.31 9.12 12.92
N GLY A 277 -1.84 8.60 11.79
CA GLY A 277 -0.44 8.71 11.43
C GLY A 277 -0.06 8.06 10.11
N ILE A 278 1.22 8.20 9.76
CA ILE A 278 1.82 7.53 8.61
C ILE A 278 3.13 6.82 8.99
N VAL A 279 3.45 5.74 8.29
CA VAL A 279 4.63 4.89 8.51
C VAL A 279 5.32 4.62 7.18
N LEU A 280 6.52 5.16 6.98
CA LEU A 280 7.19 5.15 5.68
C LEU A 280 8.59 4.54 5.74
N GLY A 281 8.82 3.48 4.96
CA GLY A 281 10.12 2.85 4.75
C GLY A 281 10.81 3.40 3.49
N GLY A 282 11.97 4.03 3.62
CA GLY A 282 12.71 4.61 2.50
C GLY A 282 11.84 5.44 1.54
N PRO A 283 11.06 6.44 2.00
CA PRO A 283 10.12 7.13 1.13
C PRO A 283 10.83 8.02 0.12
N TYR A 284 10.50 7.87 -1.17
CA TYR A 284 10.87 8.81 -2.23
C TYR A 284 9.69 9.77 -2.45
N TYR A 285 9.81 11.01 -1.98
CA TYR A 285 8.70 11.97 -1.87
C TYR A 285 9.08 13.39 -2.29
N ASP A 286 10.36 13.71 -2.32
CA ASP A 286 10.89 14.96 -2.85
C ASP A 286 12.03 14.74 -3.85
N PRO A 287 11.66 14.37 -5.09
CA PRO A 287 12.60 14.02 -6.14
C PRO A 287 13.73 15.07 -6.34
N GLU A 288 13.41 16.37 -6.28
CA GLU A 288 14.36 17.46 -6.53
C GLU A 288 15.52 17.46 -5.53
N THR A 289 15.22 17.29 -4.24
CA THR A 289 16.26 17.31 -3.20
C THR A 289 16.91 15.94 -3.03
N GLU A 290 16.10 14.87 -3.07
CA GLU A 290 16.55 13.49 -2.85
C GLU A 290 17.55 13.07 -3.93
N SER A 291 17.21 13.23 -5.20
CA SER A 291 18.08 12.79 -6.30
C SER A 291 19.40 13.58 -6.37
N VAL A 292 19.44 14.83 -5.90
CA VAL A 292 20.71 15.57 -5.78
C VAL A 292 21.56 15.02 -4.63
N ALA A 293 20.94 14.74 -3.49
CA ALA A 293 21.61 14.26 -2.28
C ALA A 293 22.11 12.80 -2.42
N PHE A 294 21.50 12.00 -3.29
CA PHE A 294 21.95 10.65 -3.65
C PHE A 294 23.45 10.59 -3.96
N PHE A 295 23.97 11.55 -4.73
CA PHE A 295 25.38 11.58 -5.11
C PHE A 295 26.31 11.93 -3.95
N ASP A 296 25.85 12.64 -2.91
CA ASP A 296 26.65 12.85 -1.69
C ASP A 296 26.85 11.54 -0.94
N TYR A 297 25.83 10.69 -0.92
CA TYR A 297 25.93 9.39 -0.29
C TYR A 297 26.94 8.49 -1.02
N LEU A 298 26.81 8.37 -2.34
CA LEU A 298 27.76 7.62 -3.17
C LEU A 298 29.20 8.12 -3.02
N TYR A 299 29.38 9.45 -2.98
CA TYR A 299 30.69 10.06 -2.73
C TYR A 299 31.23 9.69 -1.35
N SER A 300 30.40 9.78 -0.31
CA SER A 300 30.80 9.48 1.07
C SER A 300 31.21 8.01 1.28
N MET A 301 30.65 7.09 0.48
CA MET A 301 31.01 5.68 0.47
C MET A 301 32.26 5.39 -0.38
N GLY A 302 32.76 6.37 -1.14
CA GLY A 302 33.88 6.18 -2.07
C GLY A 302 33.51 5.49 -3.38
N VAL A 303 32.22 5.40 -3.72
CA VAL A 303 31.72 4.74 -4.95
C VAL A 303 31.99 5.61 -6.18
N ILE A 304 31.87 6.93 -6.06
CA ILE A 304 32.09 7.88 -7.16
C ILE A 304 33.10 8.97 -6.77
N SER A 305 33.75 9.56 -7.77
CA SER A 305 34.72 10.64 -7.54
C SER A 305 34.03 11.99 -7.26
N HIS A 306 34.78 12.97 -6.75
CA HIS A 306 34.30 14.36 -6.62
C HIS A 306 33.89 14.96 -7.98
N PHE A 307 34.59 14.59 -9.05
CA PHE A 307 34.25 15.04 -10.40
C PHE A 307 32.88 14.50 -10.83
N ASP A 308 32.66 13.19 -10.67
CA ASP A 308 31.39 12.54 -11.01
C ASP A 308 30.25 13.10 -10.17
N THR A 309 30.47 13.28 -8.88
CA THR A 309 29.49 13.89 -7.96
C THR A 309 29.00 15.25 -8.48
N ARG A 310 29.92 16.15 -8.87
CA ARG A 310 29.53 17.47 -9.39
C ARG A 310 28.81 17.37 -10.73
N ARG A 311 29.29 16.50 -11.63
CA ARG A 311 28.71 16.28 -12.96
C ARG A 311 27.28 15.78 -12.88
N HIS A 312 27.02 14.73 -12.10
CA HIS A 312 25.67 14.15 -12.01
C HIS A 312 24.69 15.04 -11.24
N LYS A 313 25.13 15.73 -10.17
CA LYS A 313 24.30 16.74 -9.51
C LYS A 313 23.85 17.85 -10.44
N ALA A 314 24.73 18.32 -11.34
CA ALA A 314 24.37 19.33 -12.33
C ALA A 314 23.33 18.78 -13.32
N LYS A 315 23.52 17.54 -13.80
CA LYS A 315 22.56 16.86 -14.69
C LYS A 315 21.17 16.74 -14.05
N VAL A 316 21.08 16.30 -12.80
CA VAL A 316 19.80 16.18 -12.09
C VAL A 316 19.10 17.55 -11.96
N LYS A 317 19.84 18.60 -11.61
CA LYS A 317 19.27 19.97 -11.54
C LYS A 317 18.73 20.44 -12.89
N GLU A 318 19.46 20.17 -13.97
CA GLU A 318 19.02 20.48 -15.34
C GLU A 318 17.75 19.69 -15.72
N MET A 319 17.68 18.41 -15.35
CA MET A 319 16.48 17.58 -15.57
C MET A 319 15.24 18.18 -14.88
N TYR A 320 15.36 18.63 -13.62
CA TYR A 320 14.25 19.30 -12.94
C TYR A 320 13.87 20.62 -13.59
N GLN A 321 14.84 21.44 -13.99
CA GLN A 321 14.56 22.68 -14.72
C GLN A 321 13.77 22.39 -16.00
N ASN A 322 14.22 21.42 -16.80
CA ASN A 322 13.52 20.99 -18.01
C ASN A 322 12.11 20.46 -17.73
N PHE A 323 11.92 19.73 -16.63
CA PHE A 323 10.60 19.28 -16.19
C PHE A 323 9.67 20.43 -15.82
N THR A 324 10.14 21.40 -15.03
CA THR A 324 9.33 22.58 -14.65
C THR A 324 8.95 23.46 -15.84
N LEU A 325 9.77 23.46 -16.90
CA LEU A 325 9.48 24.14 -18.17
C LEU A 325 8.55 23.33 -19.09
N GLY A 326 8.13 22.12 -18.69
CA GLY A 326 7.30 21.22 -19.50
C GLY A 326 8.04 20.53 -20.65
N ILE A 327 9.37 20.64 -20.73
CA ILE A 327 10.20 20.06 -21.79
C ILE A 327 10.36 18.55 -21.60
N ALA A 328 10.43 18.07 -20.34
CA ALA A 328 10.64 16.66 -20.01
C ALA A 328 9.34 15.84 -19.82
N ALA A 329 8.17 16.39 -20.14
CA ALA A 329 6.86 15.77 -19.83
C ALA A 329 6.53 14.47 -20.62
N LYS A 330 7.48 13.96 -21.43
CA LYS A 330 7.29 12.77 -22.29
C LYS A 330 8.35 11.68 -22.12
N ALA A 331 9.28 11.83 -21.18
CA ALA A 331 10.27 10.79 -20.92
C ALA A 331 9.63 9.64 -20.12
N ASN A 332 10.06 8.41 -20.38
CA ASN A 332 9.61 7.24 -19.63
C ASN A 332 10.28 7.17 -18.26
N PHE A 333 9.69 6.41 -17.33
CA PHE A 333 10.19 6.25 -15.97
C PHE A 333 11.63 5.74 -15.92
N SER A 334 11.96 4.63 -16.59
CA SER A 334 13.33 4.09 -16.56
C SER A 334 14.37 5.09 -17.05
N THR A 335 14.05 5.87 -18.08
CA THR A 335 14.96 6.86 -18.65
C THR A 335 15.29 7.94 -17.62
N LEU A 336 14.27 8.48 -16.95
CA LEU A 336 14.45 9.48 -15.92
C LEU A 336 15.14 8.88 -14.69
N PHE A 337 14.63 7.76 -14.18
CA PHE A 337 15.09 7.16 -12.95
C PHE A 337 16.52 6.63 -13.05
N THR A 338 16.91 6.04 -14.19
CA THR A 338 18.30 5.65 -14.47
C THR A 338 19.27 6.82 -14.29
N ASP A 339 18.91 8.00 -14.79
CA ASP A 339 19.73 9.19 -14.66
C ASP A 339 19.74 9.77 -13.25
N LEU A 340 18.64 9.63 -12.51
CA LEU A 340 18.52 10.09 -11.13
C LEU A 340 19.34 9.24 -10.15
N VAL A 341 19.46 7.92 -10.37
CA VAL A 341 20.14 7.00 -9.42
C VAL A 341 21.28 6.16 -10.03
N LEU A 342 21.74 6.47 -11.23
CA LEU A 342 22.83 5.78 -11.93
C LEU A 342 22.64 4.26 -12.08
N LEU A 343 21.41 3.81 -12.39
CA LEU A 343 21.08 2.36 -12.46
C LEU A 343 22.08 1.54 -13.30
N ASN A 344 22.64 2.12 -14.37
CA ASN A 344 23.53 1.43 -15.31
C ASN A 344 25.04 1.68 -15.08
N GLU A 345 25.42 2.59 -14.19
CA GLU A 345 26.81 3.02 -14.03
C GLU A 345 27.45 2.56 -12.71
N LEU A 346 26.65 2.07 -11.75
CA LEU A 346 27.16 1.72 -10.41
C LEU A 346 27.73 0.30 -10.36
N PRO A 347 29.00 0.10 -9.96
CA PRO A 347 29.60 -1.21 -9.79
C PRO A 347 29.21 -1.84 -8.44
N LEU A 348 27.92 -1.76 -8.07
CA LEU A 348 27.41 -2.30 -6.82
C LEU A 348 26.74 -3.66 -7.06
N PRO A 349 26.84 -4.61 -6.12
CA PRO A 349 26.26 -5.93 -6.28
C PRO A 349 24.72 -5.91 -6.20
N SER A 350 24.14 -4.89 -5.54
CA SER A 350 22.71 -4.65 -5.40
C SER A 350 22.50 -3.21 -4.97
N LEU A 351 21.39 -2.60 -5.41
CA LEU A 351 20.94 -1.29 -4.92
C LEU A 351 20.04 -1.41 -3.69
N ASP A 352 19.35 -2.55 -3.53
CA ASP A 352 18.56 -2.84 -2.34
C ASP A 352 19.46 -3.00 -1.11
N ASN A 353 20.54 -3.77 -1.24
CA ASN A 353 21.51 -3.97 -0.16
C ASN A 353 22.93 -4.14 -0.73
N TYR A 354 23.68 -3.05 -0.79
CA TYR A 354 25.00 -3.04 -1.42
C TYR A 354 26.06 -3.88 -0.69
N VAL A 355 25.82 -4.23 0.58
CA VAL A 355 26.74 -5.03 1.38
C VAL A 355 26.52 -6.52 1.17
N THR A 356 25.27 -6.97 1.23
CA THR A 356 24.97 -8.41 1.06
C THR A 356 24.78 -8.81 -0.40
N GLY A 357 24.54 -7.85 -1.30
CA GLY A 357 24.24 -8.12 -2.71
C GLY A 357 22.91 -8.83 -2.93
N LYS A 358 21.94 -8.65 -2.01
CA LYS A 358 20.65 -9.36 -2.05
C LYS A 358 19.54 -8.39 -2.37
N ASP A 359 18.77 -8.73 -3.40
CA ASP A 359 17.52 -8.05 -3.76
C ASP A 359 16.31 -8.82 -3.23
N ALA A 360 15.15 -8.17 -3.24
CA ALA A 360 13.89 -8.85 -2.96
C ALA A 360 13.53 -9.89 -4.04
N ASP A 361 12.97 -11.04 -3.66
CA ASP A 361 12.56 -12.08 -4.62
C ASP A 361 11.08 -11.91 -5.02
N TYR A 362 10.84 -10.95 -5.92
CA TYR A 362 9.52 -10.69 -6.51
C TYR A 362 8.91 -11.94 -7.15
N LYS A 363 9.74 -12.78 -7.78
CA LYS A 363 9.30 -13.99 -8.49
C LYS A 363 8.80 -15.06 -7.52
N ALA A 364 9.42 -15.20 -6.36
CA ALA A 364 8.94 -16.10 -5.32
C ALA A 364 7.53 -15.70 -4.86
N VAL A 365 7.27 -14.40 -4.68
CA VAL A 365 5.92 -13.90 -4.38
C VAL A 365 4.97 -14.22 -5.53
N GLY A 366 5.34 -13.89 -6.77
CA GLY A 366 4.54 -14.20 -7.96
C GLY A 366 4.17 -15.68 -8.08
N LEU A 367 5.11 -16.58 -7.75
CA LEU A 367 4.84 -18.01 -7.75
C LEU A 367 3.80 -18.42 -6.70
N VAL A 368 3.87 -17.89 -5.48
CA VAL A 368 2.87 -18.17 -4.42
C VAL A 368 1.49 -17.71 -4.89
N MET A 369 1.41 -16.47 -5.36
CA MET A 369 0.16 -15.83 -5.76
C MET A 369 -0.48 -16.56 -6.95
N THR A 370 0.31 -17.03 -7.91
CA THR A 370 -0.22 -17.72 -9.11
C THR A 370 -0.66 -19.17 -8.89
N THR A 371 -0.38 -19.79 -7.73
CA THR A 371 -0.85 -21.16 -7.45
C THR A 371 -2.37 -21.27 -7.43
N THR A 372 -2.94 -22.35 -7.98
CA THR A 372 -4.40 -22.59 -7.98
C THR A 372 -5.02 -22.51 -6.58
N ARG A 373 -4.30 -23.01 -5.56
CA ARG A 373 -4.75 -22.97 -4.17
C ARG A 373 -4.86 -21.54 -3.65
N MET A 374 -3.87 -20.69 -3.95
CA MET A 374 -3.85 -19.31 -3.49
C MET A 374 -4.91 -18.50 -4.21
N ARG A 375 -4.98 -18.62 -5.54
CA ARG A 375 -5.99 -17.93 -6.35
C ARG A 375 -7.42 -18.24 -5.90
N LYS A 376 -7.69 -19.51 -5.58
CA LYS A 376 -8.99 -19.94 -5.03
C LYS A 376 -9.25 -19.29 -3.66
N ALA A 377 -8.26 -19.30 -2.77
CA ALA A 377 -8.39 -18.75 -1.42
C ALA A 377 -8.62 -17.22 -1.43
N LEU A 378 -8.01 -16.51 -2.37
CA LEU A 378 -8.08 -15.05 -2.49
C LEU A 378 -9.23 -14.53 -3.35
N HIS A 379 -10.08 -15.42 -3.86
CA HIS A 379 -11.26 -15.06 -4.66
C HIS A 379 -10.94 -14.27 -5.94
N VAL A 380 -9.77 -14.49 -6.56
CA VAL A 380 -9.31 -13.73 -7.75
C VAL A 380 -9.75 -14.32 -9.08
N GLY A 381 -10.55 -15.38 -9.05
CA GLY A 381 -11.00 -16.07 -10.25
C GLY A 381 -9.89 -16.87 -10.94
N ASN A 382 -10.25 -17.56 -12.03
CA ASN A 382 -9.33 -18.49 -12.70
C ASN A 382 -8.41 -17.83 -13.72
N LYS A 383 -8.78 -16.65 -14.24
CA LYS A 383 -8.12 -16.02 -15.39
C LYS A 383 -7.43 -14.69 -15.10
N GLN A 384 -7.62 -14.12 -13.91
CA GLN A 384 -7.01 -12.84 -13.57
C GLN A 384 -5.48 -12.93 -13.55
N SER A 385 -4.79 -12.13 -14.34
CA SER A 385 -3.32 -12.07 -14.31
C SER A 385 -2.83 -11.53 -12.97
N TYR A 386 -1.62 -11.93 -12.59
CA TYR A 386 -0.91 -11.38 -11.44
C TYR A 386 0.42 -10.79 -11.91
N PHE A 387 0.72 -9.55 -11.54
CA PHE A 387 1.99 -8.88 -11.83
C PHE A 387 2.70 -8.54 -10.52
N GLU A 388 3.77 -9.25 -10.17
CA GLU A 388 4.59 -8.91 -8.99
C GLU A 388 5.17 -7.49 -9.09
N SER A 389 5.57 -7.13 -10.30
CA SER A 389 5.88 -5.78 -10.77
C SER A 389 5.29 -5.65 -12.16
N ASN A 390 4.61 -4.54 -12.46
CA ASN A 390 4.15 -4.25 -13.82
C ASN A 390 5.05 -3.18 -14.45
N ASP A 391 6.16 -3.64 -15.01
CA ASP A 391 7.18 -2.75 -15.57
C ASP A 391 6.65 -1.91 -16.74
N GLU A 392 5.75 -2.46 -17.56
CA GLU A 392 5.10 -1.72 -18.66
C GLU A 392 4.28 -0.54 -18.14
N LEU A 393 3.53 -0.75 -17.06
CA LEU A 393 2.82 0.33 -16.37
C LEU A 393 3.80 1.33 -15.72
N SER A 394 4.87 0.84 -15.10
CA SER A 394 5.88 1.68 -14.46
C SER A 394 6.53 2.65 -15.45
N GLU A 395 6.79 2.22 -16.70
CA GLU A 395 7.36 3.11 -17.72
C GLU A 395 6.50 4.35 -18.00
N LEU A 396 5.18 4.27 -17.79
CA LEU A 396 4.24 5.37 -18.00
C LEU A 396 4.27 6.44 -16.89
N TYR A 397 4.95 6.18 -15.76
CA TYR A 397 5.05 7.09 -14.61
C TYR A 397 6.15 8.17 -14.74
N GLY A 398 6.79 8.29 -15.91
CA GLY A 398 7.79 9.32 -16.16
C GLY A 398 7.32 10.76 -15.84
N PRO A 399 6.08 11.17 -16.15
CA PRO A 399 5.57 12.47 -15.74
C PRO A 399 5.39 12.65 -14.22
N ASP A 400 5.11 11.58 -13.47
CA ASP A 400 4.86 11.62 -12.01
C ASP A 400 6.15 11.48 -11.18
N VAL A 401 7.21 10.82 -11.71
CA VAL A 401 8.45 10.56 -10.95
C VAL A 401 9.11 11.84 -10.43
N LEU A 402 9.02 12.95 -11.16
CA LEU A 402 9.59 14.24 -10.77
C LEU A 402 8.62 15.12 -9.94
N VAL A 403 7.36 14.69 -9.76
CA VAL A 403 6.37 15.42 -8.96
C VAL A 403 6.64 15.24 -7.46
N SER A 404 6.83 16.36 -6.75
CA SER A 404 7.07 16.35 -5.31
C SER A 404 5.76 16.26 -4.50
N THR A 405 5.79 15.50 -3.40
CA THR A 405 4.70 15.44 -2.40
C THR A 405 5.08 16.14 -1.10
N LYS A 406 6.21 16.87 -1.09
CA LYS A 406 6.78 17.55 0.09
C LYS A 406 5.76 18.42 0.86
N SER A 407 4.93 19.20 0.16
CA SER A 407 3.92 20.04 0.83
C SER A 407 2.82 19.22 1.52
N LYS A 408 2.45 18.09 0.92
CA LYS A 408 1.50 17.14 1.50
C LYS A 408 2.11 16.43 2.70
N MET A 409 3.38 16.02 2.60
CA MET A 409 4.16 15.49 3.72
C MET A 409 4.19 16.48 4.89
N ALA A 410 4.52 17.75 4.63
CA ALA A 410 4.57 18.79 5.66
C ALA A 410 3.22 18.93 6.41
N THR A 411 2.11 18.90 5.67
CA THR A 411 0.77 18.92 6.27
C THR A 411 0.56 17.72 7.19
N LEU A 412 1.01 16.53 6.80
CA LEU A 412 0.86 15.34 7.64
C LEU A 412 1.74 15.39 8.89
N MET A 413 2.98 15.86 8.77
CA MET A 413 3.91 16.04 9.89
C MET A 413 3.42 17.08 10.91
N ASP A 414 2.59 18.03 10.48
CA ASP A 414 2.00 19.06 11.36
C ASP A 414 0.81 18.57 12.18
N HIS A 415 0.17 17.47 11.78
CA HIS A 415 -1.16 17.08 12.26
C HIS A 415 -1.28 15.64 12.75
N TYR A 416 -0.32 14.77 12.42
CA TYR A 416 -0.40 13.34 12.73
C TYR A 416 0.96 12.79 13.19
N LYS A 417 0.93 11.57 13.76
CA LYS A 417 2.17 10.83 14.07
C LYS A 417 2.85 10.41 12.78
N VAL A 418 4.15 10.63 12.65
CA VAL A 418 4.91 10.25 11.45
C VAL A 418 6.13 9.42 11.85
N LEU A 419 6.24 8.22 11.28
CA LEU A 419 7.47 7.42 11.32
C LEU A 419 8.08 7.38 9.93
N ILE A 420 9.34 7.80 9.81
CA ILE A 420 10.15 7.56 8.61
C ILE A 420 11.35 6.73 9.01
N TYR A 421 11.51 5.57 8.38
CA TYR A 421 12.63 4.68 8.61
C TYR A 421 13.29 4.24 7.31
N ASN A 422 14.55 3.82 7.37
CA ASN A 422 15.22 3.12 6.28
C ASN A 422 16.43 2.36 6.83
N GLY A 423 16.95 1.43 6.02
CA GLY A 423 18.22 0.77 6.27
C GLY A 423 19.41 1.61 5.81
N ASP A 424 20.54 1.53 6.50
CA ASP A 424 21.76 2.24 6.11
C ASP A 424 22.58 1.57 5.00
N TYR A 425 22.15 0.39 4.52
CA TYR A 425 22.65 -0.27 3.32
C TYR A 425 21.75 -0.04 2.09
N ASP A 426 20.70 0.77 2.23
CA ASP A 426 19.80 1.14 1.14
C ASP A 426 20.47 2.18 0.22
N ILE A 427 20.68 1.81 -1.06
CA ILE A 427 21.13 2.76 -2.08
C ILE A 427 19.93 3.46 -2.71
N VAL A 428 18.84 2.73 -2.97
CA VAL A 428 17.66 3.20 -3.73
C VAL A 428 17.09 4.49 -3.12
N VAL A 429 16.86 4.49 -1.80
CA VAL A 429 16.40 5.67 -1.06
C VAL A 429 17.22 5.82 0.23
N SER A 430 18.48 6.22 0.03
CA SER A 430 19.46 6.27 1.11
C SER A 430 19.11 7.23 2.25
N SER A 431 19.74 7.02 3.41
CA SER A 431 19.60 7.86 4.60
C SER A 431 19.86 9.35 4.30
N VAL A 432 20.81 9.66 3.42
CA VAL A 432 21.19 11.03 3.05
C VAL A 432 20.12 11.69 2.19
N MET A 433 19.49 10.94 1.27
CA MET A 433 18.38 11.45 0.45
C MET A 433 17.21 11.87 1.32
N ILE A 434 16.76 10.96 2.19
CA ILE A 434 15.66 11.19 3.12
C ILE A 434 15.97 12.39 4.02
N GLU A 435 17.20 12.47 4.54
CA GLU A 435 17.62 13.59 5.39
C GLU A 435 17.54 14.92 4.64
N ALA A 436 18.04 14.98 3.41
CA ALA A 436 18.00 16.21 2.61
C ALA A 436 16.55 16.67 2.33
N ALA A 437 15.65 15.73 2.04
CA ALA A 437 14.23 16.03 1.88
C ALA A 437 13.60 16.56 3.18
N LEU A 438 13.89 15.94 4.32
CA LEU A 438 13.37 16.35 5.63
C LEU A 438 13.85 17.74 6.03
N LEU A 439 15.13 18.05 5.81
CA LEU A 439 15.72 19.36 6.10
C LEU A 439 15.04 20.50 5.32
N THR A 440 14.43 20.21 4.18
CA THR A 440 13.73 21.20 3.33
C THR A 440 12.20 21.12 3.40
N THR A 441 11.65 20.12 4.07
CA THR A 441 10.19 19.97 4.22
C THR A 441 9.64 21.08 5.13
N PRO A 442 8.69 21.91 4.67
CA PRO A 442 8.27 23.12 5.38
C PRO A 442 7.18 22.82 6.43
N TRP A 443 7.53 22.07 7.48
CA TRP A 443 6.63 21.75 8.60
C TRP A 443 7.01 22.52 9.87
N LYS A 444 6.09 22.64 10.84
CA LYS A 444 6.25 23.46 12.06
C LYS A 444 7.45 23.08 12.93
N GLY A 445 7.87 21.81 12.89
CA GLY A 445 9.03 21.33 13.64
C GLY A 445 10.36 21.34 12.86
N GLN A 446 10.40 21.87 11.62
CA GLN A 446 11.59 21.84 10.77
C GLN A 446 12.82 22.46 11.45
N ALA A 447 12.69 23.67 12.01
CA ALA A 447 13.81 24.34 12.67
C ALA A 447 14.33 23.58 13.92
N GLU A 448 13.42 22.95 14.66
CA GLU A 448 13.75 22.10 15.81
C GLU A 448 14.46 20.83 15.33
N TYR A 449 13.95 20.17 14.30
CA TYR A 449 14.57 18.98 13.71
C TYR A 449 16.00 19.26 13.22
N ASN A 450 16.19 20.37 12.51
CA ASN A 450 17.50 20.78 11.97
C ASN A 450 18.56 21.03 13.04
N THR A 451 18.16 21.24 14.30
CA THR A 451 19.07 21.46 15.44
C THR A 451 19.09 20.29 16.43
N THR A 452 18.20 19.30 16.25
CA THR A 452 18.11 18.16 17.15
C THR A 452 19.24 17.17 16.89
N SER A 453 19.98 16.81 17.94
CA SER A 453 21.01 15.79 17.84
C SER A 453 20.40 14.38 17.76
N ARG A 454 20.89 13.60 16.80
CA ARG A 454 20.54 12.19 16.62
C ARG A 454 21.05 11.35 17.79
N LYS A 455 20.22 10.40 18.24
CA LYS A 455 20.52 9.47 19.34
C LYS A 455 20.85 8.09 18.78
N MET A 456 21.79 7.38 19.40
CA MET A 456 22.01 5.95 19.14
C MET A 456 20.78 5.17 19.58
N TRP A 457 20.40 4.11 18.87
CA TRP A 457 19.40 3.14 19.31
C TRP A 457 20.08 1.80 19.59
N GLY A 458 19.82 1.23 20.77
CA GLY A 458 20.44 -0.02 21.23
C GLY A 458 21.50 0.21 22.31
N LYS A 459 22.46 -0.72 22.40
CA LYS A 459 23.55 -0.68 23.39
C LYS A 459 24.88 -0.43 22.67
N GLN A 460 25.89 0.09 23.36
CA GLN A 460 27.20 0.39 22.76
C GLN A 460 27.83 -0.79 21.99
N GLN A 461 27.64 -2.02 22.48
CA GLN A 461 28.16 -3.25 21.86
C GLN A 461 27.19 -3.88 20.85
N ASN A 462 25.98 -3.35 20.71
CA ASN A 462 24.95 -3.84 19.81
C ASN A 462 24.05 -2.67 19.37
N VAL A 463 24.59 -1.87 18.45
CA VAL A 463 23.91 -0.71 17.88
C VAL A 463 22.89 -1.22 16.86
N LYS A 464 21.60 -0.96 17.14
CA LYS A 464 20.49 -1.30 16.23
C LYS A 464 20.29 -0.24 15.15
N GLY A 465 20.75 0.98 15.40
CA GLY A 465 20.53 2.10 14.53
C GLY A 465 20.69 3.44 15.23
N PHE A 466 20.09 4.46 14.64
CA PHE A 466 20.07 5.80 15.16
C PHE A 466 18.72 6.46 14.92
N PHE A 467 18.29 7.34 15.81
CA PHE A 467 16.99 7.97 15.68
C PHE A 467 16.98 9.42 16.15
N THR A 468 16.02 10.16 15.62
CA THR A 468 15.68 11.52 16.03
C THR A 468 14.18 11.58 16.25
N GLN A 469 13.76 12.14 17.38
CA GLN A 469 12.35 12.43 17.63
C GLN A 469 12.20 13.93 17.82
N THR A 470 11.27 14.51 17.08
CA THR A 470 10.92 15.93 17.14
C THR A 470 9.40 16.01 17.07
N ARG A 471 8.75 16.46 18.16
CA ARG A 471 7.29 16.45 18.27
C ARG A 471 6.72 15.03 18.00
N ASP A 472 5.70 14.93 17.17
CA ASP A 472 5.07 13.66 16.75
C ASP A 472 5.79 12.98 15.56
N PHE A 473 6.95 13.49 15.14
CA PHE A 473 7.78 12.90 14.09
C PHE A 473 8.95 12.09 14.68
N CYS A 474 9.10 10.86 14.20
CA CYS A 474 10.18 9.94 14.52
C CYS A 474 10.93 9.52 13.24
N ARG A 475 12.23 9.78 13.20
CA ARG A 475 13.15 9.36 12.14
C ARG A 475 14.04 8.24 12.66
N VAL A 476 14.09 7.09 12.00
CA VAL A 476 14.91 5.93 12.42
C VAL A 476 15.77 5.40 11.28
N VAL A 477 17.08 5.32 11.45
CA VAL A 477 17.98 4.60 10.55
C VAL A 477 18.31 3.27 11.20
N VAL A 478 17.98 2.16 10.54
CA VAL A 478 18.20 0.80 11.04
C VAL A 478 19.54 0.28 10.50
N HIS A 479 20.44 -0.08 11.42
CA HIS A 479 21.80 -0.48 11.07
C HIS A 479 21.84 -1.89 10.49
N GLY A 480 22.56 -2.06 9.39
CA GLY A 480 22.79 -3.34 8.72
C GLY A 480 21.59 -3.83 7.90
N ALA A 481 20.71 -2.92 7.51
CA ALA A 481 19.53 -3.21 6.68
C ALA A 481 19.63 -2.46 5.35
N GLY A 482 19.10 -3.04 4.29
CA GLY A 482 18.92 -2.42 2.99
C GLY A 482 17.55 -1.77 2.83
N HIS A 483 17.14 -1.64 1.57
CA HIS A 483 15.86 -1.05 1.15
C HIS A 483 14.71 -1.78 1.83
N GLN A 484 14.69 -3.12 1.77
CA GLN A 484 13.68 -3.98 2.39
C GLN A 484 14.01 -4.16 3.87
N THR A 485 14.00 -3.04 4.60
CA THR A 485 14.49 -2.98 5.99
C THR A 485 13.82 -4.00 6.92
N PRO A 486 12.49 -4.25 6.84
CA PRO A 486 11.85 -5.27 7.66
C PRO A 486 12.28 -6.69 7.30
N HIS A 487 12.69 -6.97 6.06
CA HIS A 487 13.25 -8.27 5.68
C HIS A 487 14.64 -8.49 6.30
N ASP A 488 15.50 -7.46 6.23
CA ASP A 488 16.90 -7.57 6.65
C ASP A 488 17.06 -7.53 8.18
N LYS A 489 16.22 -6.75 8.86
CA LYS A 489 16.22 -6.57 10.32
C LYS A 489 14.81 -6.70 10.89
N PRO A 490 14.19 -7.90 10.81
CA PRO A 490 12.78 -8.11 11.14
C PRO A 490 12.49 -7.87 12.62
N ARG A 491 13.38 -8.33 13.51
CA ARG A 491 13.23 -8.15 14.95
C ARG A 491 13.28 -6.67 15.35
N GLU A 492 14.28 -5.95 14.85
CA GLU A 492 14.44 -4.51 15.11
C GLU A 492 13.25 -3.74 14.54
N CYS A 493 12.81 -4.04 13.33
CA CYS A 493 11.66 -3.36 12.73
C CYS A 493 10.35 -3.61 13.51
N LEU A 494 10.14 -4.82 14.05
CA LEU A 494 8.99 -5.08 14.93
C LEU A 494 9.08 -4.30 16.25
N GLU A 495 10.26 -4.20 16.85
CA GLU A 495 10.49 -3.37 18.04
C GLU A 495 10.23 -1.89 17.76
N MET A 496 10.71 -1.40 16.60
CA MET A 496 10.52 -0.03 16.15
C MET A 496 9.04 0.32 15.99
N ILE A 497 8.28 -0.53 15.26
CA ILE A 497 6.89 -0.23 14.98
C ILE A 497 6.03 -0.28 16.25
N THR A 498 6.32 -1.21 17.15
CA THR A 498 5.66 -1.34 18.45
C THR A 498 5.93 -0.10 19.32
N ALA A 499 7.20 0.32 19.42
CA ALA A 499 7.58 1.52 20.17
C ALA A 499 6.96 2.80 19.57
N PHE A 500 6.89 2.91 18.24
CA PHE A 500 6.23 4.03 17.57
C PHE A 500 4.74 4.13 17.92
N LEU A 501 4.02 3.00 17.90
CA LEU A 501 2.61 2.97 18.26
C LEU A 501 2.38 3.38 19.72
N GLU A 502 3.14 2.80 20.63
CA GLU A 502 3.00 3.02 22.07
C GLU A 502 3.44 4.42 22.50
N ARG A 503 4.53 4.94 21.93
CA ARG A 503 5.29 6.08 22.50
C ARG A 503 5.64 7.16 21.50
N GLY A 504 5.37 6.94 20.22
CA GLY A 504 5.70 7.86 19.14
C GLY A 504 7.13 7.74 18.62
N CYS A 505 8.05 7.01 19.28
CA CYS A 505 9.38 6.72 18.73
C CYS A 505 10.12 5.60 19.50
N VAL A 506 11.22 5.10 18.94
CA VAL A 506 12.17 4.21 19.64
C VAL A 506 12.92 4.96 20.76
N TYR A 507 13.46 4.23 21.73
CA TYR A 507 14.16 4.81 22.88
C TYR A 507 15.22 3.84 23.42
N ASN A 508 16.15 4.34 24.23
CA ASN A 508 17.12 3.53 24.97
C ASN A 508 16.74 3.49 26.45
N GLY A 509 16.64 2.29 27.05
CA GLY A 509 16.41 2.12 28.49
C GLY A 509 15.08 1.42 28.80
N ALA A 510 14.72 1.35 30.09
CA ALA A 510 13.37 1.00 30.50
C ALA A 510 12.40 2.16 30.15
N PRO A 511 11.09 1.90 29.98
CA PRO A 511 10.11 2.97 29.76
C PRO A 511 10.25 4.06 30.82
N PRO A 512 10.07 5.36 30.50
CA PRO A 512 9.79 6.32 31.54
C PRO A 512 8.55 5.82 32.30
N GLU A 513 8.68 5.67 33.62
CA GLU A 513 7.53 5.41 34.48
C GLU A 513 6.59 6.62 34.36
N ASN A 514 5.36 6.36 33.94
CA ASN A 514 4.30 7.37 33.85
C ASN A 514 3.90 7.88 35.23
#